data_AF-A0A7S0JRR7-F1
#
_entry.id   AF-A0A7S0JRR7-F1
#
_cell.length_a   1.000
_cell.length_b   1.000
_cell.length_c   1.000
_cell.angle_alpha   90.00
_cell.angle_beta   90.00
_cell.angle_gamma   90.00
#
_symmetry.space_group_name_H-M   'P 1'
#
loop_
_entity.id
_entity.type
_entity.pdbx_description
1 polymer ?
#
loop_
_entity_poly.entity_id
_entity_poly.type
_entity_poly.pdbx_seq_one_letter_code
_entity_poly.pdbx_strand_id
1 'polypeptide(L)'
;SHDASAADVKAALEALASVGTVQVSRSAPALAGSDAARTGGLVWAVTFVSEVGDVPQLEVVSSLTGHGASVTVQETRRGNWLGGSFVLSMGAQESTPLPFDASAAAVRDALQALPAVGAVVVARSGSDSERGFTWDVTFVDDDANPGDVPSLGVDGSGLTGVGAMARVREALKGAAVSGTALHVSFDPPASTNGSPVTAYTVEVDTSATFASSSLRSVVVSDAELLFGAGQTVRIVGSSTDAAALIEGGTFALAYGGDETAPVAWNATALQLRTALEALPGVAAAHVEVTEGVAEDTNGDGVVTGPAPARSWLVRVDSRAGDPGAAALPLEVSRLGLLPAAAAISVTGAGCDRCARLAGLTQGQAYYVRVRASSDAGVGPVLVMAGTAVPSRIPGAPREASLGVVSDSRLELLWRAPASTGGRP
;
A
#
# COMPACT_ATOMS: atom_id res chain seq x y z
N SER A 1 -22.30 29.18 27.01
CA SER A 1 -22.68 29.20 28.44
C SER A 1 -21.53 28.68 29.28
N HIS A 2 -21.43 29.05 30.56
CA HIS A 2 -20.38 28.54 31.46
C HIS A 2 -20.56 27.07 31.84
N ASP A 3 -21.77 26.54 31.68
CA ASP A 3 -22.21 25.19 32.04
C ASP A 3 -22.64 24.34 30.84
N ALA A 4 -22.20 24.71 29.63
CA ALA A 4 -22.59 24.09 28.37
C ALA A 4 -22.46 22.55 28.41
N SER A 5 -23.44 21.84 27.86
CA SER A 5 -23.35 20.39 27.71
C SER A 5 -22.28 20.00 26.68
N ALA A 6 -21.86 18.73 26.68
CA ALA A 6 -20.96 18.23 25.63
C ALA A 6 -21.59 18.35 24.23
N ALA A 7 -22.92 18.19 24.13
CA ALA A 7 -23.66 18.35 22.88
C ALA A 7 -23.65 19.81 22.39
N ASP A 8 -23.79 20.79 23.29
CA ASP A 8 -23.74 22.21 22.93
C ASP A 8 -22.34 22.58 22.41
N VAL A 9 -21.27 22.10 23.06
CA VAL A 9 -19.90 22.35 22.63
C VAL A 9 -19.60 21.66 21.30
N LYS A 10 -20.06 20.41 21.10
CA LYS A 10 -19.98 19.73 19.81
C LYS A 10 -20.66 20.56 18.72
N ALA A 11 -21.94 20.91 18.90
CA ALA A 11 -22.70 21.66 17.89
C ALA A 11 -22.06 23.02 17.55
N ALA A 12 -21.50 23.72 18.54
CA ALA A 12 -20.81 24.99 18.32
C ALA A 12 -19.48 24.82 17.54
N LEU A 13 -18.73 23.75 17.82
CA LEU A 13 -17.49 23.45 17.09
C LEU A 13 -17.76 23.01 15.65
N GLU A 14 -18.72 22.10 15.42
CA GLU A 14 -19.09 21.63 14.08
C GLU A 14 -19.77 22.72 13.22
N ALA A 15 -20.16 23.84 13.82
CA ALA A 15 -20.65 25.01 13.10
C ALA A 15 -19.52 25.90 12.52
N LEU A 16 -18.26 25.67 12.92
CA LEU A 16 -17.11 26.36 12.34
C LEU A 16 -16.80 25.78 10.96
N ALA A 17 -16.64 26.64 9.95
CA ALA A 17 -16.42 26.20 8.57
C ALA A 17 -15.13 25.36 8.37
N SER A 18 -14.17 25.47 9.29
CA SER A 18 -12.90 24.73 9.29
C SER A 18 -12.90 23.45 10.14
N VAL A 19 -14.03 23.12 10.78
CA VAL A 19 -14.17 21.97 11.68
C VAL A 19 -15.29 21.08 11.15
N GLY A 20 -14.97 19.82 10.90
CA GLY A 20 -15.93 18.78 10.58
C GLY A 20 -16.44 18.09 11.84
N THR A 21 -16.50 16.76 11.83
CA THR A 21 -17.08 15.97 12.93
C THR A 21 -16.13 15.93 14.14
N VAL A 22 -16.66 16.30 15.31
CA VAL A 22 -15.94 16.19 16.60
C VAL A 22 -16.67 15.28 17.59
N GLN A 23 -15.90 14.59 18.43
CA GLN A 23 -16.38 13.96 19.66
C GLN A 23 -16.05 14.86 20.84
N VAL A 24 -17.03 15.10 21.71
CA VAL A 24 -16.86 15.92 22.92
C VAL A 24 -17.36 15.14 24.12
N SER A 25 -16.53 15.08 25.17
CA SER A 25 -16.96 14.62 26.49
C SER A 25 -16.77 15.73 27.52
N ARG A 26 -17.60 15.72 28.57
CA ARG A 26 -17.57 16.72 29.65
C ARG A 26 -17.30 16.01 30.98
N SER A 27 -16.38 16.54 31.77
CA SER A 27 -16.02 16.02 33.09
C SER A 27 -15.75 17.14 34.09
N ALA A 28 -15.68 16.78 35.37
CA ALA A 28 -15.16 17.67 36.41
C ALA A 28 -13.62 17.72 36.32
N PRO A 29 -12.98 18.85 36.66
CA PRO A 29 -11.54 18.97 36.74
C PRO A 29 -10.94 17.93 37.69
N ALA A 30 -9.84 17.30 37.28
CA ALA A 30 -9.07 16.42 38.15
C ALA A 30 -8.30 17.26 39.19
N LEU A 31 -8.98 17.67 40.24
CA LEU A 31 -8.39 18.39 41.38
C LEU A 31 -8.17 17.41 42.54
N ALA A 32 -6.99 17.45 43.14
CA ALA A 32 -6.71 16.69 44.36
C ALA A 32 -7.39 17.36 45.57
N GLY A 33 -8.14 16.60 46.35
CA GLY A 33 -8.71 17.05 47.63
C GLY A 33 -10.01 17.88 47.53
N SER A 34 -10.35 18.59 48.62
CA SER A 34 -11.63 19.32 48.81
C SER A 34 -11.84 20.54 47.89
N ASP A 35 -10.90 20.83 46.99
CA ASP A 35 -10.93 21.99 46.09
C ASP A 35 -11.72 21.73 44.80
N ALA A 36 -11.92 20.45 44.42
CA ALA A 36 -12.74 20.04 43.29
C ALA A 36 -14.22 20.47 43.42
N ALA A 37 -14.74 20.50 44.66
CA ALA A 37 -16.12 20.84 44.96
C ALA A 37 -16.36 22.36 45.09
N ARG A 38 -15.31 23.19 45.19
CA ARG A 38 -15.42 24.64 45.43
C ARG A 38 -15.19 25.51 44.21
N THR A 39 -14.53 25.00 43.17
CA THR A 39 -14.14 25.80 41.99
C THR A 39 -15.18 25.80 40.86
N GLY A 40 -16.12 24.86 40.82
CA GLY A 40 -17.20 24.82 39.82
C GLY A 40 -16.73 24.70 38.36
N GLY A 41 -15.44 24.43 38.13
CA GLY A 41 -14.85 24.32 36.80
C GLY A 41 -15.37 23.10 36.05
N LEU A 42 -15.26 23.13 34.72
CA LEU A 42 -15.65 22.05 33.82
C LEU A 42 -14.54 21.82 32.80
N VAL A 43 -14.32 20.57 32.43
CA VAL A 43 -13.38 20.17 31.39
C VAL A 43 -14.17 19.58 30.24
N TRP A 44 -13.91 20.07 29.03
CA TRP A 44 -14.40 19.45 27.79
C TRP A 44 -13.21 18.84 27.07
N ALA A 45 -13.23 17.52 26.89
CA ALA A 45 -12.26 16.83 26.04
C ALA A 45 -12.84 16.74 24.63
N VAL A 46 -12.14 17.35 23.68
CA VAL A 46 -12.53 17.42 22.27
C VAL A 46 -11.59 16.53 21.47
N THR A 47 -12.15 15.69 20.60
CA THR A 47 -11.41 14.88 19.62
C THR A 47 -11.95 15.20 18.24
N PHE A 48 -11.08 15.70 17.37
CA PHE A 48 -11.37 15.91 15.96
C PHE A 48 -11.35 14.55 15.26
N VAL A 49 -12.44 14.20 14.58
CA VAL A 49 -12.64 12.87 14.00
C VAL A 49 -12.49 12.89 12.48
N SER A 50 -12.83 14.01 11.85
CA SER A 50 -12.76 14.17 10.39
C SER A 50 -11.48 14.82 9.91
N GLU A 51 -10.84 15.60 10.76
CA GLU A 51 -9.64 16.37 10.50
C GLU A 51 -8.45 15.44 10.64
N VAL A 52 -7.68 15.32 9.57
CA VAL A 52 -6.48 14.49 9.58
C VAL A 52 -5.30 15.34 9.99
N GLY A 53 -4.47 14.81 10.90
CA GLY A 53 -3.27 15.43 11.44
C GLY A 53 -3.50 16.60 12.39
N ASP A 54 -2.51 17.48 12.48
CA ASP A 54 -2.45 18.46 13.56
C ASP A 54 -3.45 19.60 13.37
N VAL A 55 -4.39 19.73 14.31
CA VAL A 55 -5.41 20.77 14.29
C VAL A 55 -4.88 21.95 15.10
N PRO A 56 -4.86 23.16 14.54
CA PRO A 56 -4.46 24.35 15.28
C PRO A 56 -5.20 24.45 16.62
N GLN A 57 -4.46 24.80 17.68
CA GLN A 57 -5.02 24.92 19.01
C GLN A 57 -6.21 25.90 19.01
N LEU A 58 -7.32 25.52 19.64
CA LEU A 58 -8.50 26.37 19.74
C LEU A 58 -8.14 27.67 20.48
N GLU A 59 -8.44 28.80 19.83
CA GLU A 59 -8.38 30.10 20.47
C GLU A 59 -9.65 30.35 21.28
N VAL A 60 -9.50 30.90 22.47
CA VAL A 60 -10.63 31.19 23.35
C VAL A 60 -10.88 32.67 23.43
N VAL A 61 -12.11 33.05 23.10
CA VAL A 61 -12.68 34.34 23.46
C VAL A 61 -13.66 34.11 24.61
N SER A 62 -13.40 34.75 25.76
CA SER A 62 -14.22 34.59 26.96
C SER A 62 -14.90 35.90 27.32
N SER A 63 -16.19 35.82 27.63
CA SER A 63 -16.98 36.88 28.28
C SER A 63 -17.39 36.49 29.70
N LEU A 64 -16.75 35.47 30.28
CA LEU A 64 -17.07 35.01 31.62
C LEU A 64 -16.81 36.10 32.65
N THR A 65 -17.77 36.27 33.56
CA THR A 65 -17.68 37.20 34.69
C THR A 65 -17.48 36.41 35.99
N GLY A 66 -16.65 36.91 36.89
CA GLY A 66 -16.39 36.29 38.20
C GLY A 66 -14.92 36.35 38.58
N HIS A 67 -14.62 36.42 39.87
CA HIS A 67 -13.23 36.48 40.34
C HIS A 67 -12.50 35.15 40.06
N GLY A 68 -11.40 35.21 39.32
CA GLY A 68 -10.62 34.01 38.94
C GLY A 68 -11.20 33.19 37.79
N ALA A 69 -12.27 33.67 37.13
CA ALA A 69 -12.81 33.01 35.94
C ALA A 69 -11.76 33.00 34.82
N SER A 70 -11.40 31.81 34.36
CA SER A 70 -10.45 31.62 33.26
C SER A 70 -10.90 30.44 32.41
N VAL A 71 -10.51 30.48 31.14
CA VAL A 71 -10.63 29.36 30.23
C VAL A 71 -9.25 29.10 29.66
N THR A 72 -8.79 27.87 29.76
CA THR A 72 -7.52 27.43 29.19
C THR A 72 -7.79 26.32 28.18
N VAL A 73 -7.01 26.31 27.12
CA VAL A 73 -6.98 25.21 26.16
C VAL A 73 -5.64 24.54 26.31
N GLN A 74 -5.66 23.21 26.39
CA GLN A 74 -4.46 22.39 26.43
C GLN A 74 -4.59 21.32 25.35
N GLU A 75 -3.60 21.25 24.48
CA GLU A 75 -3.43 20.14 23.55
C GLU A 75 -3.05 18.89 24.35
N THR A 76 -3.91 17.86 24.32
CA THR A 76 -3.66 16.58 25.02
C THR A 76 -3.00 15.55 24.12
N ARG A 77 -3.23 15.64 22.82
CA ARG A 77 -2.62 14.80 21.79
C ARG A 77 -2.48 15.60 20.50
N ARG A 78 -1.24 15.79 20.06
CA ARG A 78 -0.92 16.41 18.78
C ARG A 78 -1.34 15.53 17.61
N GLY A 79 -1.87 16.13 16.56
CA GLY A 79 -2.17 15.39 15.35
C GLY A 79 -0.91 15.01 14.59
N ASN A 80 -0.98 13.93 13.83
CA ASN A 80 0.18 13.35 13.15
C ASN A 80 0.14 13.63 11.64
N TRP A 81 1.17 14.28 11.09
CA TRP A 81 1.35 14.46 9.65
C TRP A 81 2.77 14.08 9.22
N LEU A 82 2.88 13.53 8.02
CA LEU A 82 4.15 13.34 7.36
C LEU A 82 4.74 14.72 6.98
N GLY A 83 6.01 14.91 7.30
CA GLY A 83 6.79 16.09 6.94
C GLY A 83 8.28 15.75 6.80
N GLY A 84 9.13 16.76 6.68
CA GLY A 84 10.59 16.58 6.64
C GLY A 84 11.12 16.22 5.26
N SER A 85 12.17 15.39 5.20
CA SER A 85 12.86 15.04 3.95
C SER A 85 13.39 13.61 3.95
N PHE A 86 13.59 13.05 2.76
CA PHE A 86 14.24 11.76 2.55
C PHE A 86 15.38 11.89 1.53
N VAL A 87 16.28 10.91 1.51
CA VAL A 87 17.41 10.84 0.56
C VAL A 87 17.29 9.54 -0.23
N LEU A 88 17.46 9.59 -1.55
CA LEU A 88 17.53 8.40 -2.41
C LEU A 88 18.99 8.06 -2.71
N SER A 89 19.30 6.78 -2.87
CA SER A 89 20.66 6.34 -3.20
C SER A 89 20.72 5.28 -4.29
N MET A 90 21.80 5.32 -5.09
CA MET A 90 22.16 4.28 -6.05
C MET A 90 23.56 3.77 -5.70
N GLY A 91 23.62 2.58 -5.10
CA GLY A 91 24.86 2.07 -4.52
C GLY A 91 25.35 2.98 -3.39
N ALA A 92 26.56 3.53 -3.52
CA ALA A 92 27.14 4.44 -2.53
C ALA A 92 26.87 5.94 -2.80
N GLN A 93 26.10 6.26 -3.84
CA GLN A 93 25.82 7.65 -4.24
C GLN A 93 24.46 8.07 -3.71
N GLU A 94 24.39 9.26 -3.12
CA GLU A 94 23.18 9.80 -2.49
C GLU A 94 22.71 11.07 -3.20
N SER A 95 21.39 11.22 -3.27
CA SER A 95 20.77 12.46 -3.74
C SER A 95 20.94 13.58 -2.73
N THR A 96 20.69 14.82 -3.15
CA THR A 96 20.38 15.87 -2.17
C THR A 96 19.08 15.52 -1.43
N PRO A 97 18.89 15.98 -0.17
CA PRO A 97 17.63 15.76 0.56
C PRO A 97 16.43 16.27 -0.24
N LEU A 98 15.47 15.38 -0.46
CA LEU A 98 14.21 15.65 -1.12
C LEU A 98 13.14 15.92 -0.06
N PRO A 99 12.34 17.01 -0.18
CA PRO A 99 11.24 17.23 0.75
C PRO A 99 10.23 16.06 0.67
N PHE A 100 9.53 15.77 1.77
CA PHE A 100 8.56 14.67 1.84
C PHE A 100 7.48 14.73 0.76
N ASP A 101 7.19 15.92 0.23
CA ASP A 101 6.21 16.17 -0.82
C ASP A 101 6.85 16.51 -2.18
N ALA A 102 8.10 16.08 -2.41
CA ALA A 102 8.83 16.31 -3.64
C ALA A 102 8.01 15.98 -4.90
N SER A 103 8.03 16.90 -5.87
CA SER A 103 7.38 16.66 -7.16
C SER A 103 8.08 15.53 -7.92
N ALA A 104 7.37 14.88 -8.85
CA ALA A 104 7.98 13.88 -9.74
C ALA A 104 9.20 14.43 -10.50
N ALA A 105 9.16 15.72 -10.88
CA ALA A 105 10.28 16.40 -11.51
C ALA A 105 11.48 16.53 -10.57
N ALA A 106 11.26 16.91 -9.30
CA ALA A 106 12.32 17.01 -8.31
C ALA A 106 12.99 15.65 -8.04
N VAL A 107 12.19 14.58 -7.93
CA VAL A 107 12.72 13.21 -7.75
C VAL A 107 13.52 12.77 -8.98
N ARG A 108 13.01 12.99 -10.20
CA ARG A 108 13.74 12.72 -11.44
C ARG A 108 15.08 13.46 -11.48
N ASP A 109 15.06 14.76 -11.22
CA ASP A 109 16.25 15.60 -11.33
C ASP A 109 17.30 15.21 -10.29
N ALA A 110 16.87 14.84 -9.07
CA ALA A 110 17.74 14.34 -8.02
C ALA A 110 18.36 12.98 -8.35
N LEU A 111 17.61 12.07 -8.98
CA LEU A 111 18.13 10.77 -9.42
C LEU A 111 19.10 10.91 -10.58
N GLN A 112 18.78 11.70 -11.61
CA GLN A 112 19.67 11.92 -12.77
C GLN A 112 20.92 12.72 -12.43
N ALA A 113 20.98 13.35 -11.25
CA ALA A 113 22.20 13.98 -10.75
C ALA A 113 23.21 12.93 -10.23
N LEU A 114 22.79 11.68 -9.98
CA LEU A 114 23.68 10.60 -9.58
C LEU A 114 24.47 10.10 -10.81
N PRO A 115 25.81 10.06 -10.77
CA PRO A 115 26.62 9.61 -11.90
C PRO A 115 26.31 8.20 -12.43
N ALA A 116 25.78 7.30 -11.60
CA ALA A 116 25.38 5.95 -11.98
C ALA A 116 23.96 5.85 -12.60
N VAL A 117 23.26 6.98 -12.76
CA VAL A 117 21.86 7.02 -13.21
C VAL A 117 21.76 7.86 -14.49
N GLY A 118 21.29 7.24 -15.56
CA GLY A 118 20.94 7.90 -16.82
C GLY A 118 19.52 8.48 -16.79
N ALA A 119 18.93 8.63 -17.98
CA ALA A 119 17.56 9.15 -18.09
C ALA A 119 16.53 8.28 -17.32
N VAL A 120 15.68 8.93 -16.53
CA VAL A 120 14.57 8.29 -15.80
C VAL A 120 13.24 9.02 -16.03
N VAL A 121 12.14 8.27 -16.04
CA VAL A 121 10.77 8.78 -16.04
C VAL A 121 10.19 8.55 -14.65
N VAL A 122 9.65 9.61 -14.03
CA VAL A 122 9.04 9.53 -12.70
C VAL A 122 7.58 9.97 -12.77
N ALA A 123 6.69 9.15 -12.22
CA ALA A 123 5.31 9.51 -11.93
C ALA A 123 5.10 9.54 -10.42
N ARG A 124 4.21 10.41 -9.93
CA ARG A 124 3.89 10.52 -8.50
C ARG A 124 2.38 10.39 -8.31
N SER A 125 1.96 9.66 -7.27
CA SER A 125 0.56 9.56 -6.87
C SER A 125 0.00 10.88 -6.33
N GLY A 126 -1.32 10.94 -6.16
CA GLY A 126 -1.92 11.91 -5.24
C GLY A 126 -1.45 11.64 -3.80
N SER A 127 -1.67 12.62 -2.91
CA SER A 127 -1.47 12.38 -1.48
C SER A 127 -2.49 11.38 -0.97
N ASP A 128 -2.06 10.44 -0.14
CA ASP A 128 -2.98 9.69 0.72
C ASP A 128 -3.54 10.57 1.86
N SER A 129 -4.33 9.99 2.75
CA SER A 129 -4.89 10.68 3.92
C SER A 129 -3.82 11.27 4.86
N GLU A 130 -2.58 10.81 4.77
CA GLU A 130 -1.45 11.14 5.65
C GLU A 130 -0.50 12.15 5.02
N ARG A 131 -0.78 12.56 3.79
CA ARG A 131 0.14 13.34 2.93
C ARG A 131 1.38 12.54 2.53
N GLY A 132 1.30 11.22 2.55
CA GLY A 132 2.23 10.30 1.92
C GLY A 132 2.07 10.31 0.40
N PHE A 133 3.15 9.95 -0.28
CA PHE A 133 3.20 9.89 -1.75
C PHE A 133 3.95 8.65 -2.19
N THR A 134 3.55 8.10 -3.33
CA THR A 134 4.28 7.05 -4.03
C THR A 134 4.88 7.64 -5.30
N TRP A 135 6.14 7.31 -5.58
CA TRP A 135 6.80 7.66 -6.84
C TRP A 135 7.13 6.38 -7.62
N ASP A 136 6.62 6.28 -8.84
CA ASP A 136 6.99 5.24 -9.80
C ASP A 136 8.16 5.73 -10.64
N VAL A 137 9.32 5.10 -10.47
CA VAL A 137 10.56 5.44 -11.18
C VAL A 137 10.84 4.38 -12.23
N THR A 138 10.93 4.81 -13.49
CA THR A 138 11.31 3.96 -14.63
C THR A 138 12.65 4.42 -15.18
N PHE A 139 13.65 3.55 -15.13
CA PHE A 139 14.93 3.77 -15.81
C PHE A 139 14.73 3.50 -17.31
N VAL A 140 15.04 4.49 -18.16
CA VAL A 140 14.79 4.44 -19.61
C VAL A 140 16.07 4.57 -20.44
N ASP A 141 17.23 4.66 -19.79
CA ASP A 141 18.54 4.77 -20.41
C ASP A 141 19.22 3.40 -20.46
N ASP A 142 19.12 2.74 -21.61
CA ASP A 142 19.69 1.41 -21.84
C ASP A 142 21.23 1.40 -21.84
N ASP A 143 21.88 2.55 -22.00
CA ASP A 143 23.35 2.66 -22.01
C ASP A 143 23.89 2.85 -20.58
N ALA A 144 23.26 3.72 -19.80
CA ALA A 144 23.66 4.00 -18.42
C ALA A 144 23.14 2.97 -17.41
N ASN A 145 21.93 2.46 -17.61
CA ASN A 145 21.25 1.53 -16.71
C ASN A 145 20.74 0.28 -17.46
N PRO A 146 21.64 -0.51 -18.09
CA PRO A 146 21.23 -1.68 -18.86
C PRO A 146 20.66 -2.78 -17.96
N GLY A 147 19.49 -3.29 -18.36
CA GLY A 147 18.95 -4.50 -17.78
C GLY A 147 18.40 -4.31 -16.38
N ASP A 148 18.78 -5.20 -15.46
CA ASP A 148 18.25 -5.17 -14.10
C ASP A 148 19.00 -4.14 -13.25
N VAL A 149 18.32 -3.06 -12.90
CA VAL A 149 18.89 -2.00 -12.08
C VAL A 149 18.77 -2.41 -10.61
N PRO A 150 19.86 -2.38 -9.83
CA PRO A 150 19.77 -2.60 -8.39
C PRO A 150 18.73 -1.69 -7.75
N SER A 151 17.98 -2.20 -6.76
CA SER A 151 17.01 -1.38 -6.03
C SER A 151 17.64 -0.09 -5.51
N LEU A 152 16.93 1.03 -5.65
CA LEU A 152 17.31 2.29 -5.01
C LEU A 152 17.34 2.08 -3.49
N GLY A 153 18.33 2.65 -2.82
CA GLY A 153 18.29 2.85 -1.39
C GLY A 153 17.47 4.08 -1.05
N VAL A 154 16.95 4.12 0.18
CA VAL A 154 16.30 5.31 0.71
C VAL A 154 16.62 5.49 2.19
N ASP A 155 17.02 6.70 2.56
CA ASP A 155 17.13 7.13 3.94
C ASP A 155 15.98 8.08 4.27
N GLY A 156 15.04 7.59 5.06
CA GLY A 156 13.89 8.35 5.56
C GLY A 156 14.10 8.97 6.94
N SER A 157 15.29 8.92 7.52
CA SER A 157 15.56 9.40 8.89
C SER A 157 15.27 10.89 9.10
N GLY A 158 15.26 11.68 8.02
CA GLY A 158 14.88 13.09 8.02
C GLY A 158 13.37 13.34 7.95
N LEU A 159 12.54 12.30 7.86
CA LEU A 159 11.09 12.45 7.87
C LEU A 159 10.58 12.71 9.28
N THR A 160 9.48 13.45 9.36
CA THR A 160 8.81 13.82 10.61
C THR A 160 7.36 13.33 10.59
N GLY A 161 6.81 13.10 11.79
CA GLY A 161 5.54 12.40 11.98
C GLY A 161 5.77 11.05 12.65
N VAL A 162 4.86 10.66 13.55
CA VAL A 162 4.81 9.33 14.15
C VAL A 162 4.63 8.30 13.03
N GLY A 163 5.50 7.30 12.97
CA GLY A 163 5.46 6.26 11.94
C GLY A 163 5.91 6.72 10.54
N ALA A 164 6.46 7.94 10.41
CA ALA A 164 6.98 8.44 9.15
C ALA A 164 8.12 7.56 8.62
N MET A 165 8.03 7.17 7.35
CA MET A 165 9.07 6.39 6.70
C MET A 165 9.08 6.59 5.19
N ALA A 166 10.20 6.19 4.57
CA ALA A 166 10.33 6.02 3.14
C ALA A 166 10.84 4.61 2.84
N ARG A 167 10.33 4.00 1.78
CA ARG A 167 10.72 2.66 1.33
C ARG A 167 10.79 2.64 -0.19
N VAL A 168 11.67 1.81 -0.71
CA VAL A 168 11.78 1.51 -2.14
C VAL A 168 11.39 0.06 -2.34
N ARG A 169 10.60 -0.20 -3.39
CA ARG A 169 10.34 -1.55 -3.88
C ARG A 169 10.57 -1.60 -5.38
N GLU A 170 11.14 -2.69 -5.85
CA GLU A 170 11.22 -3.00 -7.28
C GLU A 170 9.80 -3.34 -7.80
N ALA A 171 9.21 -2.46 -8.62
CA ALA A 171 7.93 -2.71 -9.27
C ALA A 171 8.08 -3.55 -10.54
N LEU A 172 9.14 -3.30 -11.31
CA LEU A 172 9.45 -4.03 -12.52
C LEU A 172 10.95 -4.36 -12.54
N LYS A 173 11.26 -5.66 -12.43
CA LYS A 173 12.62 -6.13 -12.62
C LYS A 173 13.12 -5.78 -14.02
N GLY A 174 14.25 -5.11 -14.12
CA GLY A 174 14.78 -4.65 -15.39
C GLY A 174 15.32 -5.83 -16.20
N ALA A 175 14.84 -6.03 -17.42
CA ALA A 175 15.23 -7.19 -18.22
C ALA A 175 16.55 -6.88 -18.94
N ALA A 176 17.67 -7.37 -18.40
CA ALA A 176 18.89 -7.45 -19.19
C ALA A 176 18.56 -8.17 -20.49
N VAL A 177 19.15 -7.72 -21.60
CA VAL A 177 18.97 -8.26 -22.95
C VAL A 177 19.24 -9.76 -22.95
N SER A 178 18.23 -10.54 -22.60
CA SER A 178 18.28 -11.98 -22.51
C SER A 178 16.88 -12.44 -22.81
N GLY A 179 16.63 -12.79 -24.07
CA GLY A 179 15.36 -13.38 -24.52
C GLY A 179 15.10 -14.77 -23.92
N THR A 180 15.63 -15.06 -22.73
CA THR A 180 15.54 -16.32 -21.99
C THR A 180 14.78 -16.18 -20.68
N ALA A 181 14.09 -15.06 -20.45
CA ALA A 181 13.30 -14.86 -19.24
C ALA A 181 11.86 -14.42 -19.55
N LEU A 182 10.93 -14.79 -18.66
CA LEU A 182 9.53 -14.38 -18.70
C LEU A 182 9.16 -13.68 -17.40
N HIS A 183 8.47 -12.55 -17.51
CA HIS A 183 7.79 -11.93 -16.37
C HIS A 183 6.38 -12.49 -16.24
N VAL A 184 6.05 -12.94 -15.03
CA VAL A 184 4.75 -13.52 -14.68
C VAL A 184 4.12 -12.64 -13.60
N SER A 185 2.90 -12.17 -13.87
CA SER A 185 2.06 -11.41 -12.94
C SER A 185 0.80 -12.21 -12.67
N PHE A 186 0.38 -12.25 -11.41
CA PHE A 186 -0.84 -12.91 -10.98
C PHE A 186 -1.40 -12.18 -9.76
N ASP A 187 -2.72 -12.18 -9.65
CA ASP A 187 -3.40 -11.67 -8.46
C ASP A 187 -3.36 -12.72 -7.34
N PRO A 188 -3.27 -12.27 -6.07
CA PRO A 188 -3.44 -13.15 -4.92
C PRO A 188 -4.87 -13.70 -4.88
N PRO A 189 -5.10 -14.84 -4.20
CA PRO A 189 -6.43 -15.40 -4.02
C PRO A 189 -7.38 -14.38 -3.37
N ALA A 190 -8.63 -14.31 -3.87
CA ALA A 190 -9.67 -13.44 -3.32
C ALA A 190 -10.08 -13.78 -1.87
N SER A 191 -9.70 -14.98 -1.39
CA SER A 191 -9.80 -15.39 0.00
C SER A 191 -8.67 -16.36 0.33
N THR A 192 -8.14 -16.23 1.53
CA THR A 192 -7.14 -17.12 2.14
C THR A 192 -7.76 -18.09 3.15
N ASN A 193 -9.09 -18.03 3.34
CA ASN A 193 -9.84 -18.81 4.33
C ASN A 193 -9.28 -18.71 5.76
N GLY A 194 -8.60 -17.60 6.08
CA GLY A 194 -8.05 -17.32 7.41
C GLY A 194 -6.63 -17.83 7.64
N SER A 195 -5.98 -18.48 6.67
CA SER A 195 -4.57 -18.87 6.78
C SER A 195 -3.72 -18.14 5.73
N PRO A 196 -2.64 -17.46 6.12
CA PRO A 196 -1.89 -16.63 5.19
C PRO A 196 -1.21 -17.44 4.09
N VAL A 197 -1.13 -16.85 2.89
CA VAL A 197 -0.34 -17.43 1.80
C VAL A 197 1.14 -17.31 2.15
N THR A 198 1.82 -18.43 2.29
CA THR A 198 3.25 -18.48 2.65
C THR A 198 4.16 -18.68 1.46
N ALA A 199 3.63 -19.11 0.31
CA ALA A 199 4.35 -19.17 -0.96
C ALA A 199 3.41 -19.28 -2.17
N TYR A 200 3.93 -18.92 -3.35
CA TYR A 200 3.37 -19.32 -4.64
C TYR A 200 4.31 -20.29 -5.34
N THR A 201 3.78 -21.35 -5.94
CA THR A 201 4.53 -22.14 -6.92
C THR A 201 4.10 -21.74 -8.32
N VAL A 202 5.04 -21.20 -9.10
CA VAL A 202 4.88 -20.91 -10.53
C VAL A 202 5.48 -22.05 -11.32
N GLU A 203 4.66 -22.70 -12.14
CA GLU A 203 5.08 -23.81 -13.00
C GLU A 203 4.99 -23.37 -14.47
N VAL A 204 6.04 -23.69 -15.23
CA VAL A 204 6.17 -23.36 -16.65
C VAL A 204 6.52 -24.61 -17.46
N ASP A 205 5.79 -24.82 -18.55
CA ASP A 205 5.97 -25.98 -19.43
C ASP A 205 5.81 -25.57 -20.91
N THR A 206 6.43 -26.32 -21.82
CA THR A 206 6.17 -26.27 -23.27
C THR A 206 4.88 -26.98 -23.67
N SER A 207 4.29 -27.79 -22.79
CA SER A 207 2.99 -28.46 -22.99
C SER A 207 1.86 -27.79 -22.22
N ALA A 208 0.70 -27.64 -22.88
CA ALA A 208 -0.53 -27.14 -22.24
C ALA A 208 -1.05 -28.05 -21.11
N THR A 209 -0.64 -29.33 -21.10
CA THR A 209 -1.03 -30.31 -20.07
C THR A 209 -0.08 -30.35 -18.88
N PHE A 210 1.02 -29.57 -18.90
CA PHE A 210 2.05 -29.56 -17.86
C PHE A 210 2.65 -30.95 -17.59
N ALA A 211 2.78 -31.77 -18.63
CA ALA A 211 3.23 -33.16 -18.56
C ALA A 211 4.51 -33.41 -19.38
N SER A 212 5.21 -32.37 -19.85
CA SER A 212 6.45 -32.57 -20.59
C SER A 212 7.64 -32.77 -19.64
N SER A 213 8.73 -33.32 -20.18
CA SER A 213 10.02 -33.40 -19.46
C SER A 213 10.68 -32.04 -19.23
N SER A 214 10.13 -30.96 -19.81
CA SER A 214 10.60 -29.58 -19.68
C SER A 214 9.85 -28.77 -18.62
N LEU A 215 8.98 -29.41 -17.82
CA LEU A 215 8.31 -28.77 -16.69
C LEU A 215 9.36 -28.20 -15.73
N ARG A 216 9.24 -26.91 -15.44
CA ARG A 216 10.04 -26.23 -14.43
C ARG A 216 9.14 -25.57 -13.41
N SER A 217 9.59 -25.52 -12.16
CA SER A 217 8.90 -24.85 -11.07
C SER A 217 9.81 -23.81 -10.42
N VAL A 218 9.20 -22.70 -10.02
CA VAL A 218 9.82 -21.65 -9.22
C VAL A 218 8.92 -21.42 -8.01
N VAL A 219 9.50 -21.48 -6.82
CA VAL A 219 8.80 -21.13 -5.58
C VAL A 219 9.10 -19.68 -5.25
N VAL A 220 8.03 -18.89 -5.12
CA VAL A 220 8.06 -17.50 -4.68
C VAL A 220 7.61 -17.49 -3.23
N SER A 221 8.56 -17.39 -2.31
CA SER A 221 8.32 -17.34 -0.86
C SER A 221 8.89 -16.07 -0.22
N ASP A 222 9.31 -15.12 -1.05
CA ASP A 222 9.83 -13.85 -0.59
C ASP A 222 8.70 -13.04 0.06
N ALA A 223 8.84 -12.75 1.35
CA ALA A 223 7.78 -12.12 2.11
C ALA A 223 7.54 -10.64 1.71
N GLU A 224 8.49 -9.97 1.04
CA GLU A 224 8.26 -8.66 0.43
C GLU A 224 7.43 -8.78 -0.86
N LEU A 225 7.61 -9.85 -1.63
CA LEU A 225 6.74 -10.15 -2.77
C LEU A 225 5.34 -10.64 -2.35
N LEU A 226 5.25 -11.37 -1.24
CA LEU A 226 3.99 -11.89 -0.72
C LEU A 226 3.16 -10.83 0.02
N PHE A 227 3.82 -9.91 0.73
CA PHE A 227 3.17 -8.98 1.68
C PHE A 227 3.62 -7.51 1.56
N GLY A 228 4.74 -7.22 0.88
CA GLY A 228 5.38 -5.90 0.79
C GLY A 228 4.70 -4.88 -0.15
N ALA A 229 3.54 -5.22 -0.73
CA ALA A 229 2.64 -4.26 -1.38
C ALA A 229 1.48 -3.78 -0.50
N GLY A 230 1.39 -4.33 0.71
CA GLY A 230 0.22 -4.20 1.57
C GLY A 230 -0.67 -5.42 1.45
N GLN A 231 -1.54 -5.55 2.42
CA GLN A 231 -2.55 -6.58 2.54
C GLN A 231 -3.90 -5.90 2.47
N THR A 232 -4.78 -6.45 1.65
CA THR A 232 -6.16 -5.98 1.58
C THR A 232 -6.96 -6.73 2.63
N VAL A 233 -7.38 -6.01 3.67
CA VAL A 233 -8.38 -6.49 4.62
C VAL A 233 -9.74 -6.19 4.03
N ARG A 234 -10.48 -7.24 3.65
CA ARG A 234 -11.82 -7.11 3.08
C ARG A 234 -12.85 -7.63 4.08
N ILE A 235 -13.85 -6.81 4.38
CA ILE A 235 -15.04 -7.22 5.10
C ILE A 235 -16.15 -7.49 4.09
N VAL A 236 -16.64 -8.73 4.07
CA VAL A 236 -17.68 -9.19 3.17
C VAL A 236 -18.87 -9.67 4.00
N GLY A 237 -20.05 -9.11 3.75
CA GLY A 237 -21.30 -9.65 4.27
C GLY A 237 -21.74 -10.85 3.46
N SER A 238 -21.23 -12.05 3.76
CA SER A 238 -21.66 -13.30 3.10
C SER A 238 -22.71 -14.03 3.95
N SER A 239 -23.95 -13.54 3.96
CA SER A 239 -25.04 -14.25 4.60
C SER A 239 -25.59 -15.35 3.67
N THR A 240 -25.99 -16.50 4.22
CA THR A 240 -26.83 -17.47 3.47
C THR A 240 -28.19 -16.87 3.09
N ASP A 241 -28.53 -15.74 3.70
CA ASP A 241 -29.70 -14.92 3.43
C ASP A 241 -29.23 -13.65 2.70
N ALA A 242 -29.40 -13.59 1.39
CA ALA A 242 -28.87 -12.55 0.49
C ALA A 242 -29.34 -11.11 0.82
N ALA A 243 -30.28 -10.96 1.77
CA ALA A 243 -30.82 -9.67 2.21
C ALA A 243 -30.17 -9.10 3.48
N ALA A 244 -29.28 -9.83 4.17
CA ALA A 244 -28.75 -9.39 5.47
C ALA A 244 -27.54 -8.45 5.31
N LEU A 245 -27.78 -7.15 5.49
CA LEU A 245 -26.73 -6.14 5.65
C LEU A 245 -25.93 -6.42 6.94
N ILE A 246 -24.65 -6.03 6.97
CA ILE A 246 -23.89 -6.03 8.22
C ILE A 246 -24.50 -4.95 9.13
N GLU A 247 -25.16 -5.36 10.21
CA GLU A 247 -25.86 -4.46 11.13
C GLU A 247 -24.95 -3.94 12.24
N GLY A 248 -23.82 -4.61 12.50
CA GLY A 248 -23.00 -4.35 13.67
C GLY A 248 -21.84 -5.31 13.86
N GLY A 249 -21.11 -5.08 14.95
CA GLY A 249 -20.08 -6.00 15.43
C GLY A 249 -18.66 -5.48 15.31
N THR A 250 -17.73 -6.33 15.74
CA THR A 250 -16.30 -6.02 15.79
C THR A 250 -15.46 -7.17 15.26
N PHE A 251 -14.22 -6.85 14.89
CA PHE A 251 -13.21 -7.83 14.55
C PHE A 251 -11.86 -7.50 15.19
N ALA A 252 -10.96 -8.48 15.22
CA ALA A 252 -9.56 -8.25 15.58
C ALA A 252 -8.64 -8.83 14.51
N LEU A 253 -7.57 -8.09 14.23
CA LEU A 253 -6.46 -8.56 13.40
C LEU A 253 -5.30 -8.99 14.30
N ALA A 254 -4.57 -10.02 13.90
CA ALA A 254 -3.34 -10.43 14.55
C ALA A 254 -2.13 -10.16 13.65
N TYR A 255 -1.02 -9.76 14.27
CA TYR A 255 0.27 -9.55 13.61
C TYR A 255 1.37 -10.17 14.45
N GLY A 256 2.04 -11.21 13.93
CA GLY A 256 3.08 -11.92 14.68
C GLY A 256 2.59 -12.57 15.98
N GLY A 257 1.31 -12.94 16.05
CA GLY A 257 0.67 -13.54 17.23
C GLY A 257 0.07 -12.54 18.23
N ASP A 258 0.35 -11.24 18.10
CA ASP A 258 -0.29 -10.19 18.91
C ASP A 258 -1.60 -9.73 18.25
N GLU A 259 -2.64 -9.49 19.05
CA GLU A 259 -3.98 -9.14 18.56
C GLU A 259 -4.38 -7.70 18.85
N THR A 260 -5.10 -7.09 17.90
CA THR A 260 -5.66 -5.76 18.12
C THR A 260 -6.76 -5.81 19.18
N ALA A 261 -7.01 -4.66 19.82
CA ALA A 261 -8.29 -4.46 20.49
C ALA A 261 -9.45 -4.61 19.48
N PRO A 262 -10.70 -4.90 19.92
CA PRO A 262 -11.84 -5.02 19.01
C PRO A 262 -12.02 -3.75 18.17
N VAL A 263 -11.93 -3.91 16.85
CA VAL A 263 -12.14 -2.87 15.84
C VAL A 263 -13.57 -2.97 15.35
N ALA A 264 -14.31 -1.85 15.34
CA ALA A 264 -15.67 -1.82 14.83
C ALA A 264 -15.71 -2.16 13.34
N TRP A 265 -16.75 -2.86 12.88
CA TRP A 265 -16.91 -3.22 11.46
C TRP A 265 -16.90 -2.00 10.51
N ASN A 266 -17.34 -0.85 11.00
CA ASN A 266 -17.37 0.42 10.27
C ASN A 266 -16.22 1.37 10.66
N ALA A 267 -15.16 0.85 11.31
CA ALA A 267 -14.05 1.66 11.78
C ALA A 267 -13.44 2.51 10.67
N THR A 268 -13.13 3.77 10.96
CA THR A 268 -12.40 4.65 10.04
C THR A 268 -10.96 4.13 9.82
N ALA A 269 -10.31 4.59 8.75
CA ALA A 269 -8.90 4.26 8.49
C ALA A 269 -8.00 4.60 9.69
N LEU A 270 -8.26 5.74 10.35
CA LEU A 270 -7.56 6.17 11.56
C LEU A 270 -7.77 5.20 12.75
N GLN A 271 -9.00 4.72 12.93
CA GLN A 271 -9.32 3.77 14.01
C GLN A 271 -8.65 2.41 13.79
N LEU A 272 -8.70 1.88 12.56
CA LEU A 272 -8.04 0.63 12.21
C LEU A 272 -6.51 0.74 12.36
N ARG A 273 -5.93 1.86 11.91
CA ARG A 273 -4.52 2.16 12.11
C ARG A 273 -4.13 2.21 13.58
N THR A 274 -4.86 2.97 14.39
CA THR A 274 -4.57 3.10 15.82
C THR A 274 -4.59 1.72 16.50
N ALA A 275 -5.49 0.84 16.08
CA ALA A 275 -5.55 -0.53 16.58
C ALA A 275 -4.34 -1.37 16.15
N LEU A 276 -3.88 -1.23 14.90
CA LEU A 276 -2.70 -1.93 14.37
C LEU A 276 -1.38 -1.42 14.98
N GLU A 277 -1.20 -0.11 15.12
CA GLU A 277 0.00 0.51 15.72
C GLU A 277 0.11 0.28 17.23
N ALA A 278 -0.97 -0.14 17.88
CA ALA A 278 -0.94 -0.57 19.27
C ALA A 278 -0.28 -1.95 19.45
N LEU A 279 -0.10 -2.72 18.37
CA LEU A 279 0.55 -4.03 18.42
C LEU A 279 2.06 -3.88 18.65
N PRO A 280 2.66 -4.68 19.55
CA PRO A 280 4.09 -4.64 19.81
C PRO A 280 4.96 -4.81 18.56
N GLY A 281 4.55 -5.71 17.64
CA GLY A 281 5.25 -6.00 16.39
C GLY A 281 5.14 -4.92 15.30
N VAL A 282 4.28 -3.91 15.47
CA VAL A 282 4.00 -2.89 14.45
C VAL A 282 4.69 -1.57 14.82
N ALA A 283 5.54 -1.07 13.92
CA ALA A 283 6.13 0.27 14.04
C ALA A 283 5.20 1.36 13.53
N ALA A 284 4.55 1.09 12.40
CA ALA A 284 3.62 1.99 11.75
C ALA A 284 2.64 1.17 10.90
N ALA A 285 1.44 1.71 10.71
CA ALA A 285 0.49 1.15 9.77
C ALA A 285 -0.08 2.24 8.86
N HIS A 286 0.03 2.03 7.56
CA HIS A 286 -0.67 2.84 6.58
C HIS A 286 -1.99 2.15 6.22
N VAL A 287 -3.09 2.90 6.25
CA VAL A 287 -4.43 2.36 6.04
C VAL A 287 -5.21 3.28 5.12
N GLU A 288 -5.58 2.76 3.96
CA GLU A 288 -6.49 3.41 3.02
C GLU A 288 -7.80 2.62 3.00
N VAL A 289 -8.95 3.31 3.04
CA VAL A 289 -10.26 2.66 3.00
C VAL A 289 -10.94 2.93 1.67
N THR A 290 -11.46 1.87 1.06
CA THR A 290 -12.34 1.94 -0.11
C THR A 290 -13.70 1.36 0.29
N GLU A 291 -14.76 2.12 0.03
CA GLU A 291 -16.13 1.66 0.19
C GLU A 291 -16.65 1.17 -1.17
N GLY A 292 -17.25 -0.02 -1.19
CA GLY A 292 -17.76 -0.63 -2.40
C GLY A 292 -19.02 -1.45 -2.14
N VAL A 293 -19.54 -2.04 -3.21
CA VAL A 293 -20.61 -3.02 -3.12
C VAL A 293 -19.97 -4.40 -3.11
N ALA A 294 -20.49 -5.33 -2.30
CA ALA A 294 -19.99 -6.71 -2.30
C ALA A 294 -20.14 -7.32 -3.69
N GLU A 295 -19.02 -7.53 -4.39
CA GLU A 295 -18.99 -8.40 -5.57
C GLU A 295 -19.16 -9.84 -5.10
N ASP A 296 -20.14 -10.51 -5.71
CA ASP A 296 -20.44 -11.92 -5.55
C ASP A 296 -19.19 -12.79 -5.77
N THR A 297 -18.77 -13.48 -4.71
CA THR A 297 -17.57 -14.32 -4.71
C THR A 297 -17.79 -15.72 -5.26
N ASN A 298 -19.00 -16.06 -5.76
CA ASN A 298 -19.31 -17.43 -6.20
C ASN A 298 -19.03 -17.69 -7.68
N GLY A 299 -18.69 -16.67 -8.47
CA GLY A 299 -18.33 -16.84 -9.89
C GLY A 299 -19.47 -17.34 -10.79
N ASP A 300 -20.72 -17.33 -10.31
CA ASP A 300 -21.91 -17.72 -11.06
C ASP A 300 -22.66 -16.53 -11.69
N GLY A 301 -22.23 -15.29 -11.41
CA GLY A 301 -22.63 -14.09 -12.13
C GLY A 301 -24.08 -13.64 -11.85
N VAL A 302 -24.66 -14.05 -10.72
CA VAL A 302 -26.03 -13.67 -10.34
C VAL A 302 -26.00 -12.70 -9.17
N VAL A 303 -25.93 -11.40 -9.48
CA VAL A 303 -26.03 -10.32 -8.49
C VAL A 303 -27.48 -10.16 -8.04
N THR A 304 -27.80 -10.52 -6.79
CA THR A 304 -29.07 -10.14 -6.14
C THR A 304 -28.83 -9.48 -4.77
N GLY A 305 -28.70 -8.14 -4.78
CA GLY A 305 -28.77 -7.25 -3.60
C GLY A 305 -27.42 -6.66 -3.14
N PRO A 306 -27.30 -5.32 -2.93
CA PRO A 306 -26.04 -4.70 -2.55
C PRO A 306 -25.86 -4.70 -1.02
N ALA A 307 -25.02 -5.59 -0.48
CA ALA A 307 -24.41 -5.35 0.83
C ALA A 307 -23.21 -4.38 0.65
N PRO A 308 -23.05 -3.34 1.49
CA PRO A 308 -21.84 -2.54 1.46
C PRO A 308 -20.65 -3.43 1.85
N ALA A 309 -19.71 -3.60 0.94
CA ALA A 309 -18.42 -4.20 1.23
C ALA A 309 -17.43 -3.07 1.52
N ARG A 310 -16.60 -3.30 2.52
CA ARG A 310 -15.56 -2.33 2.87
C ARG A 310 -14.22 -3.04 2.76
N SER A 311 -13.33 -2.44 1.99
CA SER A 311 -11.97 -2.91 1.84
C SER A 311 -11.03 -1.86 2.41
N TRP A 312 -10.05 -2.32 3.16
CA TRP A 312 -8.94 -1.52 3.61
C TRP A 312 -7.68 -2.07 2.95
N LEU A 313 -6.96 -1.21 2.25
CA LEU A 313 -5.58 -1.51 1.90
C LEU A 313 -4.73 -1.14 3.12
N VAL A 314 -4.13 -2.15 3.72
CA VAL A 314 -3.31 -2.01 4.93
C VAL A 314 -1.87 -2.33 4.60
N ARG A 315 -0.95 -1.43 4.88
CA ARG A 315 0.48 -1.72 4.89
C ARG A 315 0.96 -1.65 6.33
N VAL A 316 1.61 -2.72 6.77
CA VAL A 316 2.14 -2.83 8.14
C VAL A 316 3.64 -2.92 8.05
N ASP A 317 4.29 -2.07 8.83
CA ASP A 317 5.73 -2.05 8.94
C ASP A 317 6.15 -2.59 10.30
N SER A 318 7.01 -3.60 10.27
CA SER A 318 7.52 -4.25 11.47
C SER A 318 8.37 -3.29 12.31
N ARG A 319 8.25 -3.37 13.64
CA ARG A 319 9.04 -2.53 14.56
C ARG A 319 10.52 -2.89 14.45
N ALA A 320 11.35 -1.91 14.10
CA ALA A 320 12.72 -2.12 13.67
C ALA A 320 13.64 -2.67 14.77
N GLY A 321 14.12 -3.89 14.53
CA GLY A 321 15.45 -4.38 14.88
C GLY A 321 16.21 -4.91 13.65
N ASP A 322 15.61 -4.90 12.45
CA ASP A 322 16.26 -5.30 11.21
C ASP A 322 15.61 -4.53 10.02
N PRO A 323 16.30 -3.52 9.44
CA PRO A 323 15.86 -2.87 8.21
C PRO A 323 15.94 -3.90 7.06
N GLY A 324 14.86 -4.66 6.87
CA GLY A 324 14.79 -5.82 5.97
C GLY A 324 13.91 -6.96 6.47
N ALA A 325 13.43 -6.92 7.72
CA ALA A 325 12.47 -7.91 8.22
C ALA A 325 11.13 -7.77 7.47
N ALA A 326 10.84 -8.72 6.60
CA ALA A 326 9.65 -8.73 5.78
C ALA A 326 8.37 -8.61 6.62
N ALA A 327 7.38 -7.89 6.09
CA ALA A 327 6.08 -7.72 6.73
C ALA A 327 5.41 -9.09 6.95
N LEU A 328 4.92 -9.34 8.17
CA LEU A 328 4.17 -10.56 8.46
C LEU A 328 2.74 -10.46 7.92
N PRO A 329 2.10 -11.59 7.58
CA PRO A 329 0.67 -11.60 7.29
C PRO A 329 -0.15 -11.08 8.48
N LEU A 330 -1.17 -10.27 8.18
CA LEU A 330 -2.27 -10.03 9.09
C LEU A 330 -3.20 -11.22 9.06
N GLU A 331 -3.57 -11.68 10.24
CA GLU A 331 -4.50 -12.80 10.41
C GLU A 331 -5.81 -12.29 11.01
N VAL A 332 -6.92 -12.93 10.65
CA VAL A 332 -8.20 -12.68 11.31
C VAL A 332 -8.23 -13.54 12.57
N SER A 333 -8.14 -12.92 13.75
CA SER A 333 -8.12 -13.66 15.00
C SER A 333 -9.52 -13.78 15.66
N ARG A 334 -10.32 -12.70 15.68
CA ARG A 334 -11.64 -12.69 16.32
C ARG A 334 -12.71 -12.07 15.45
N LEU A 335 -13.85 -12.75 15.34
CA LEU A 335 -15.03 -12.31 14.61
C LEU A 335 -16.22 -12.23 15.55
N GLY A 336 -16.78 -11.02 15.68
CA GLY A 336 -18.05 -10.75 16.36
C GLY A 336 -18.96 -9.92 15.48
N LEU A 337 -18.99 -10.22 14.18
CA LEU A 337 -19.80 -9.51 13.19
C LEU A 337 -21.26 -9.97 13.24
N LEU A 338 -22.16 -9.05 12.89
CA LEU A 338 -23.60 -9.30 12.78
C LEU A 338 -24.05 -8.99 11.35
N PRO A 339 -24.74 -9.91 10.66
CA PRO A 339 -25.12 -11.25 11.11
C PRO A 339 -23.89 -12.17 11.30
N ALA A 340 -24.04 -13.26 12.07
CA ALA A 340 -22.95 -14.21 12.34
C ALA A 340 -22.35 -14.86 11.07
N ALA A 341 -23.03 -14.74 9.93
CA ALA A 341 -22.54 -15.19 8.64
C ALA A 341 -21.60 -14.18 7.94
N ALA A 342 -21.47 -12.94 8.44
CA ALA A 342 -20.52 -11.98 7.91
C ALA A 342 -19.07 -12.42 8.16
N ALA A 343 -18.20 -12.16 7.19
CA ALA A 343 -16.83 -12.65 7.18
C ALA A 343 -15.82 -11.51 6.98
N ILE A 344 -14.61 -11.74 7.49
CA ILE A 344 -13.44 -10.92 7.17
C ILE A 344 -12.41 -11.84 6.55
N SER A 345 -11.81 -11.36 5.47
CA SER A 345 -10.69 -12.03 4.82
C SER A 345 -9.53 -11.05 4.71
N VAL A 346 -8.34 -11.51 5.08
CA VAL A 346 -7.09 -10.83 4.69
C VAL A 346 -6.58 -11.49 3.42
N THR A 347 -6.32 -10.68 2.42
CA THR A 347 -5.71 -11.08 1.15
C THR A 347 -4.45 -10.25 0.91
N GLY A 348 -3.50 -10.75 0.12
CA GLY A 348 -2.41 -9.90 -0.36
C GLY A 348 -2.95 -8.78 -1.26
N ALA A 349 -2.23 -7.67 -1.41
CA ALA A 349 -2.50 -6.76 -2.52
C ALA A 349 -2.14 -7.43 -3.86
N GLY A 350 -2.90 -7.11 -4.92
CA GLY A 350 -2.61 -7.49 -6.30
C GLY A 350 -1.14 -7.27 -6.64
N CYS A 351 -0.51 -8.26 -7.25
CA CYS A 351 0.93 -8.20 -7.48
C CYS A 351 1.22 -7.78 -8.93
N ASP A 352 1.71 -6.55 -9.07
CA ASP A 352 1.99 -5.90 -10.34
C ASP A 352 3.36 -6.34 -10.93
N ARG A 353 3.51 -7.67 -11.15
CA ARG A 353 4.62 -8.43 -11.81
C ARG A 353 5.62 -9.14 -10.88
N CYS A 354 5.18 -10.29 -10.33
CA CYS A 354 5.74 -10.94 -9.14
C CYS A 354 6.91 -11.90 -9.36
N ALA A 355 7.09 -12.43 -10.56
CA ALA A 355 8.06 -13.50 -10.77
C ALA A 355 8.77 -13.38 -12.10
N ARG A 356 10.11 -13.40 -12.05
CA ARG A 356 10.94 -13.62 -13.23
C ARG A 356 11.29 -15.10 -13.33
N LEU A 357 10.83 -15.73 -14.39
CA LEU A 357 11.23 -17.08 -14.78
C LEU A 357 12.41 -16.98 -15.73
N ALA A 358 13.61 -17.39 -15.32
CA ALA A 358 14.84 -17.31 -16.13
C ALA A 358 15.25 -18.66 -16.75
N GLY A 359 16.17 -18.62 -17.71
CA GLY A 359 16.75 -19.81 -18.34
C GLY A 359 15.84 -20.52 -19.35
N LEU A 360 14.86 -19.82 -19.88
CA LEU A 360 13.92 -20.28 -20.91
C LEU A 360 14.54 -20.18 -22.31
N THR A 361 13.98 -20.91 -23.27
CA THR A 361 14.44 -20.88 -24.66
C THR A 361 13.79 -19.72 -25.41
N GLN A 362 14.60 -18.86 -26.04
CA GLN A 362 14.11 -17.74 -26.84
C GLN A 362 13.26 -18.23 -28.01
N GLY A 363 12.10 -17.58 -28.24
CA GLY A 363 11.19 -17.92 -29.33
C GLY A 363 10.33 -19.17 -29.08
N GLN A 364 10.53 -19.89 -27.96
CA GLN A 364 9.71 -21.03 -27.58
C GLN A 364 8.45 -20.57 -26.84
N ALA A 365 7.29 -21.12 -27.19
CA ALA A 365 6.05 -20.89 -26.46
C ALA A 365 6.01 -21.72 -25.17
N TYR A 366 5.59 -21.08 -24.09
CA TYR A 366 5.41 -21.68 -22.77
C TYR A 366 4.00 -21.43 -22.22
N TYR A 367 3.48 -22.42 -21.50
CA TYR A 367 2.27 -22.36 -20.69
C TYR A 367 2.66 -22.17 -19.23
N VAL A 368 1.92 -21.34 -18.51
CA VAL A 368 2.21 -20.98 -17.12
C VAL A 368 0.99 -21.27 -16.25
N ARG A 369 1.22 -21.87 -15.07
CA ARG A 369 0.20 -22.01 -14.02
C ARG A 369 0.78 -21.68 -12.66
N VAL A 370 -0.08 -21.24 -11.75
CA VAL A 370 0.30 -20.79 -10.41
C VAL A 370 -0.59 -21.46 -9.38
N ARG A 371 -0.03 -21.83 -8.22
CA ARG A 371 -0.77 -22.28 -7.05
C ARG A 371 -0.28 -21.57 -5.80
N ALA A 372 -1.21 -21.18 -4.94
CA ALA A 372 -0.92 -20.62 -3.62
C ALA A 372 -0.76 -21.76 -2.59
N SER A 373 0.12 -21.58 -1.62
CA SER A 373 0.32 -22.50 -0.49
C SER A 373 0.24 -21.73 0.83
N SER A 374 -0.25 -22.41 1.87
CA SER A 374 -0.29 -21.95 3.26
C SER A 374 0.05 -23.12 4.19
N ASP A 375 0.17 -22.87 5.49
CA ASP A 375 0.34 -23.93 6.49
C ASP A 375 -0.87 -24.88 6.58
N ALA A 376 -2.04 -24.43 6.11
CA ALA A 376 -3.26 -25.25 6.02
C ALA A 376 -3.29 -26.14 4.76
N GLY A 377 -2.43 -25.87 3.76
CA GLY A 377 -2.35 -26.67 2.53
C GLY A 377 -2.21 -25.86 1.25
N VAL A 378 -2.38 -26.54 0.12
CA VAL A 378 -2.19 -26.00 -1.24
C VAL A 378 -3.55 -25.68 -1.87
N GLY A 379 -3.67 -24.47 -2.39
CA GLY A 379 -4.89 -23.98 -3.06
C GLY A 379 -5.07 -24.50 -4.49
N PRO A 380 -6.19 -24.16 -5.14
CA PRO A 380 -6.47 -24.52 -6.52
C PRO A 380 -5.45 -23.91 -7.49
N VAL A 381 -5.30 -24.56 -8.65
CA VAL A 381 -4.40 -24.12 -9.72
C VAL A 381 -5.06 -23.05 -10.57
N LEU A 382 -4.37 -21.93 -10.76
CA LEU A 382 -4.68 -20.92 -11.76
C LEU A 382 -3.84 -21.17 -13.02
N VAL A 383 -4.47 -21.49 -14.14
CA VAL A 383 -3.79 -21.61 -15.45
C VAL A 383 -3.91 -20.27 -16.18
N MET A 384 -2.79 -19.72 -16.63
CA MET A 384 -2.80 -18.47 -17.38
C MET A 384 -3.39 -18.67 -18.77
N ALA A 385 -4.19 -17.70 -19.23
CA ALA A 385 -4.74 -17.72 -20.57
C ALA A 385 -3.63 -17.48 -21.60
N GLY A 386 -3.51 -18.40 -22.56
CA GLY A 386 -2.58 -18.29 -23.69
C GLY A 386 -1.17 -18.81 -23.42
N THR A 387 -0.26 -18.52 -24.35
CA THR A 387 1.16 -18.88 -24.26
C THR A 387 2.01 -17.64 -24.17
N ALA A 388 3.12 -17.75 -23.46
CA ALA A 388 4.11 -16.71 -23.32
C ALA A 388 5.39 -17.10 -24.07
N VAL A 389 5.92 -16.18 -24.87
CA VAL A 389 7.12 -16.42 -25.69
C VAL A 389 8.23 -15.47 -25.22
N PRO A 390 9.28 -15.98 -24.57
CA PRO A 390 10.48 -15.20 -24.27
C PRO A 390 11.04 -14.60 -25.56
N SER A 391 10.96 -13.29 -25.65
CA SER A 391 11.35 -12.50 -26.81
C SER A 391 12.02 -11.21 -26.33
N ARG A 392 12.84 -10.60 -27.18
CA ARG A 392 13.51 -9.31 -26.93
C ARG A 392 13.17 -8.34 -28.04
N ILE A 393 13.39 -7.05 -27.81
CA ILE A 393 13.34 -6.07 -28.89
C ILE A 393 14.46 -6.42 -29.90
N PRO A 394 14.18 -6.45 -31.22
CA PRO A 394 15.21 -6.61 -32.24
C PRO A 394 16.33 -5.59 -32.02
N GLY A 395 17.58 -5.97 -32.30
CA GLY A 395 18.68 -5.00 -32.19
C GLY A 395 18.50 -3.80 -33.14
N ALA A 396 19.29 -2.75 -32.98
CA ALA A 396 19.32 -1.66 -33.95
C ALA A 396 19.77 -2.19 -35.33
N PRO A 397 19.24 -1.63 -36.44
CA PRO A 397 19.82 -1.83 -37.77
C PRO A 397 21.30 -1.48 -37.76
N ARG A 398 22.12 -2.28 -38.44
CA ARG A 398 23.58 -2.09 -38.47
C ARG A 398 23.99 -1.36 -39.73
N GLU A 399 25.16 -0.74 -39.72
CA GLU A 399 25.77 -0.15 -40.93
C GLU A 399 24.85 0.83 -41.67
N ALA A 400 24.12 1.67 -40.92
CA ALA A 400 23.31 2.72 -41.49
C ALA A 400 24.21 3.76 -42.20
N SER A 401 23.98 4.00 -43.48
CA SER A 401 24.72 4.96 -44.29
C SER A 401 23.76 5.71 -45.22
N LEU A 402 24.09 6.97 -45.48
CA LEU A 402 23.34 7.85 -46.37
C LEU A 402 24.18 8.14 -47.61
N GLY A 403 23.67 7.76 -48.77
CA GLY A 403 24.21 8.14 -50.07
C GLY A 403 23.46 9.35 -50.64
N VAL A 404 24.17 10.27 -51.28
CA VAL A 404 23.54 11.37 -52.03
C VAL A 404 23.25 10.89 -53.45
N VAL A 405 21.98 10.90 -53.84
CA VAL A 405 21.54 10.48 -55.19
C VAL A 405 21.33 11.69 -56.10
N SER A 406 20.82 12.79 -55.55
CA SER A 406 20.61 14.07 -56.26
C SER A 406 20.50 15.23 -55.27
N ASP A 407 20.30 16.43 -55.79
CA ASP A 407 20.03 17.66 -55.03
C ASP A 407 18.77 17.61 -54.16
N SER A 408 17.83 16.69 -54.44
CA SER A 408 16.62 16.50 -53.64
C SER A 408 16.37 15.06 -53.16
N ARG A 409 17.38 14.17 -53.21
CA ARG A 409 17.20 12.76 -52.83
C ARG A 409 18.45 12.16 -52.20
N LEU A 410 18.26 11.51 -51.06
CA LEU A 410 19.22 10.64 -50.40
C LEU A 410 18.75 9.18 -50.48
N GLU A 411 19.71 8.26 -50.49
CA GLU A 411 19.50 6.83 -50.35
C GLU A 411 19.98 6.38 -48.97
N LEU A 412 19.14 5.68 -48.23
CA LEU A 412 19.47 5.14 -46.91
C LEU A 412 19.74 3.64 -47.06
N LEU A 413 20.95 3.20 -46.72
CA LEU A 413 21.32 1.80 -46.69
C LEU A 413 21.58 1.37 -45.24
N TRP A 414 21.10 0.19 -44.85
CA TRP A 414 21.39 -0.43 -43.57
C TRP A 414 21.36 -1.96 -43.70
N ARG A 415 21.96 -2.65 -42.75
CA ARG A 415 21.86 -4.09 -42.55
C ARG A 415 20.87 -4.44 -41.45
N ALA A 416 20.29 -5.63 -41.56
CA ALA A 416 19.43 -6.17 -40.53
C ALA A 416 20.15 -6.24 -39.17
N PRO A 417 19.40 -6.08 -38.06
CA PRO A 417 19.90 -6.29 -36.72
C PRO A 417 20.59 -7.64 -36.56
N ALA A 418 21.61 -7.73 -35.70
CA ALA A 418 22.27 -8.99 -35.38
C ALA A 418 21.34 -9.99 -34.64
N SER A 419 20.22 -9.52 -34.09
CA SER A 419 19.20 -10.34 -33.42
C SER A 419 17.81 -9.80 -33.77
N THR A 420 16.91 -10.68 -34.23
CA THR A 420 15.52 -10.35 -34.63
C THR A 420 14.53 -10.36 -33.48
N GLY A 421 14.99 -10.52 -32.24
CA GLY A 421 14.08 -10.52 -31.10
C GLY A 421 13.37 -11.84 -30.79
N GLY A 422 13.47 -12.84 -31.66
CA GLY A 422 12.88 -14.17 -31.43
C GLY A 422 11.48 -14.37 -32.03
N ARG A 423 11.04 -13.50 -32.94
CA ARG A 423 9.95 -13.79 -33.90
C ARG A 423 10.52 -13.79 -35.33
N PRO A 424 10.08 -14.72 -36.21
CA PRO A 424 10.55 -14.80 -37.60
C PRO A 424 10.14 -13.58 -38.43
#